data_AF-A0A380WJM7-F1
#
_entry.id   AF-A0A380WJM7-F1
#
_cell.length_a   1.000
_cell.length_b   1.000
_cell.length_c   1.000
_cell.angle_alpha   90.00
_cell.angle_beta   90.00
_cell.angle_gamma   90.00
#
_symmetry.space_group_name_H-M   'P 1'
#
loop_
_entity.id
_entity.type
_entity.pdbx_description
1 polymer ?
#
loop_
_entity_poly.entity_id
_entity_poly.type
_entity_poly.pdbx_seq_one_letter_code
_entity_poly.pdbx_strand_id
1 'polypeptide(L)'
;MFRTSDIVLIAVMVGAAAFTYKTKDEAENQLKAVNKIEAQIRFEEDTIDLLKADWSLLTQPSRLQKLSQVYETELKLQPVDARQIVGLNDLPVRQLTIEDITAERFGGVAEAAPDQTLTGGIAR
;
A
#
# COMPACT_ATOMS: atom_id res chain seq x y z
N MET A 1 -62.93 25.14 29.19
CA MET A 1 -61.78 25.71 29.92
C MET A 1 -60.64 24.72 29.82
N PHE A 2 -59.67 24.94 28.93
CA PHE A 2 -58.45 24.14 28.89
C PHE A 2 -57.67 24.39 30.17
N ARG A 3 -57.33 23.34 30.91
CA ARG A 3 -56.51 23.48 32.11
C ARG A 3 -55.05 23.50 31.68
N THR A 4 -54.22 24.23 32.43
CA THR A 4 -52.76 24.30 32.20
C THR A 4 -52.13 22.90 32.17
N SER A 5 -52.71 21.93 32.89
CA SER A 5 -52.32 20.51 32.85
C SER A 5 -52.42 19.88 31.46
N ASP A 6 -53.47 20.19 30.71
CA ASP A 6 -53.75 19.54 29.42
C ASP A 6 -52.72 19.99 28.37
N ILE A 7 -52.32 21.26 28.42
CA ILE A 7 -51.28 21.83 27.57
C ILE A 7 -49.92 21.16 27.86
N VAL A 8 -49.59 20.94 29.13
CA VAL A 8 -48.35 20.25 29.53
C VAL A 8 -48.36 18.80 29.03
N LEU A 9 -49.48 18.10 29.17
CA LEU A 9 -49.60 16.70 28.76
C LEU A 9 -49.46 16.55 27.24
N ILE A 10 -50.07 17.44 26.46
CA ILE A 10 -49.91 17.49 25.00
C ILE A 10 -48.46 17.81 24.62
N ALA A 11 -47.82 18.78 25.30
CA ALA A 11 -46.43 19.13 25.04
C ALA A 11 -45.48 17.95 25.27
N VAL A 12 -45.67 17.18 26.35
CA VAL A 12 -44.90 15.97 26.64
C VAL A 12 -45.14 14.90 25.56
N MET A 13 -46.40 14.67 25.17
CA MET A 13 -46.73 13.69 24.12
C MET A 13 -46.08 14.06 22.78
N VAL A 14 -46.15 15.32 22.36
CA VAL A 14 -45.52 15.81 21.13
C VAL A 14 -43.99 15.73 21.24
N GLY A 15 -43.42 16.05 22.40
CA GLY A 15 -41.98 15.93 22.66
C GLY A 15 -41.47 14.49 22.51
N ALA A 16 -42.17 13.51 23.09
CA ALA A 16 -41.84 12.10 22.96
C ALA A 16 -41.94 11.59 21.51
N ALA A 17 -42.99 12.02 20.79
CA ALA A 17 -43.16 11.69 19.37
C ALA A 17 -42.02 12.29 18.51
N ALA A 18 -41.68 13.55 18.74
CA ALA A 18 -40.59 14.22 18.03
C ALA A 18 -39.23 13.55 18.30
N PHE A 19 -38.95 13.16 19.54
CA PHE A 19 -37.73 12.45 19.91
C PHE A 19 -37.61 11.09 19.21
N THR A 20 -38.71 10.33 19.19
CA THR A 20 -38.75 9.01 18.53
C THR A 20 -38.51 9.14 17.03
N TYR A 21 -39.16 10.11 16.38
CA TYR A 21 -38.98 10.38 14.96
C TYR A 21 -37.55 10.82 14.64
N LYS A 22 -36.99 11.76 15.42
CA LYS A 22 -35.61 12.21 15.28
C LYS A 22 -34.61 11.06 15.35
N THR A 23 -34.77 10.19 16.35
CA THR A 23 -33.88 9.04 16.55
C THR A 23 -33.96 8.06 15.37
N LYS A 24 -35.19 7.82 14.86
CA LYS A 24 -35.38 6.95 13.69
C LYS A 24 -34.77 7.54 12.42
N ASP A 25 -35.00 8.82 12.15
CA ASP A 25 -34.50 9.51 10.96
C ASP A 25 -32.96 9.54 10.95
N GLU A 26 -32.35 9.81 12.10
CA GLU A 26 -30.90 9.82 12.23
C GLU A 26 -30.29 8.42 12.02
N ALA A 27 -30.92 7.38 12.56
CA ALA A 27 -30.51 6.00 12.32
C ALA A 27 -30.63 5.60 10.83
N GLU A 28 -31.73 5.98 10.16
CA GLU A 28 -31.90 5.71 8.72
C GLU A 28 -30.89 6.45 7.85
N ASN A 29 -30.54 7.69 8.21
CA ASN A 29 -29.53 8.47 7.49
C ASN A 29 -28.13 7.85 7.62
N GLN A 30 -27.76 7.40 8.81
CA GLN A 30 -26.48 6.71 9.03
C GLN A 30 -26.43 5.37 8.29
N LEU A 31 -27.53 4.60 8.29
CA LEU A 31 -27.61 3.34 7.55
C LEU A 31 -27.44 3.56 6.03
N LYS A 32 -28.05 4.61 5.48
CA LYS A 32 -27.86 4.99 4.07
C LYS A 32 -26.41 5.35 3.76
N ALA A 33 -25.72 6.06 4.66
CA ALA A 33 -24.32 6.40 4.50
C ALA A 33 -23.43 5.15 4.49
N VAL A 34 -23.65 4.22 5.44
CA VAL A 34 -22.91 2.94 5.51
C VAL A 34 -23.14 2.12 4.24
N ASN A 35 -24.39 1.94 3.81
CA ASN A 35 -24.71 1.20 2.59
C ASN A 35 -24.05 1.80 1.35
N LYS A 36 -23.98 3.14 1.26
CA LYS A 36 -23.29 3.83 0.18
C LYS A 36 -21.79 3.52 0.18
N ILE A 37 -21.16 3.56 1.35
CA ILE A 37 -19.72 3.26 1.48
C ILE A 37 -19.45 1.79 1.17
N GLU A 38 -20.28 0.87 1.66
CA GLU A 38 -20.13 -0.56 1.36
C GLU A 38 -20.26 -0.84 -0.15
N ALA A 39 -21.20 -0.18 -0.83
CA ALA A 39 -21.34 -0.29 -2.27
C ALA A 39 -20.11 0.25 -3.03
N GLN A 40 -19.48 1.33 -2.55
CA GLN A 40 -18.23 1.84 -3.11
C GLN A 40 -17.10 0.83 -2.92
N ILE A 41 -16.90 0.35 -1.68
CA ILE A 41 -15.85 -0.63 -1.36
C ILE A 41 -15.96 -1.87 -2.26
N ARG A 42 -17.16 -2.43 -2.43
CA ARG A 42 -17.38 -3.59 -3.31
C ARG A 42 -17.01 -3.29 -4.77
N PHE A 43 -17.35 -2.10 -5.26
CA PHE A 43 -16.99 -1.69 -6.62
C PHE A 43 -15.47 -1.55 -6.79
N GLU A 44 -14.79 -0.98 -5.80
CA GLU A 44 -13.34 -0.88 -5.80
C GLU A 44 -12.66 -2.26 -5.70
N GLU A 45 -13.18 -3.18 -4.86
CA GLU A 45 -12.71 -4.57 -4.76
C GLU A 45 -12.82 -5.31 -6.11
N ASP A 46 -13.99 -5.22 -6.77
CA ASP A 46 -14.20 -5.81 -8.10
C ASP A 46 -13.20 -5.25 -9.13
N THR A 47 -12.92 -3.94 -9.06
CA THR A 47 -11.95 -3.27 -9.94
C THR A 47 -10.53 -3.77 -9.67
N ILE A 48 -10.14 -3.93 -8.41
CA ILE A 48 -8.83 -4.46 -8.02
C ILE A 48 -8.66 -5.89 -8.53
N ASP A 49 -9.69 -6.73 -8.41
CA ASP A 49 -9.61 -8.11 -8.84
C ASP A 49 -9.52 -8.24 -10.37
N LEU A 50 -10.21 -7.36 -11.11
CA LEU A 50 -10.01 -7.23 -12.55
C LEU A 50 -8.55 -6.84 -12.89
N LEU A 51 -7.99 -5.83 -12.20
CA LEU A 51 -6.61 -5.40 -12.41
C LEU A 51 -5.59 -6.47 -12.04
N LYS A 52 -5.84 -7.29 -11.01
CA LYS A 52 -5.00 -8.44 -10.66
C LYS A 52 -5.03 -9.50 -11.76
N ALA A 53 -6.19 -9.73 -12.38
CA ALA A 53 -6.29 -10.67 -13.50
C ALA A 53 -5.43 -10.20 -14.69
N ASP A 54 -5.51 -8.90 -15.02
CA ASP A 54 -4.64 -8.31 -16.04
C ASP A 54 -3.17 -8.38 -15.65
N TRP A 55 -2.82 -8.08 -14.41
CA TRP A 55 -1.45 -8.19 -13.93
C TRP A 55 -0.92 -9.61 -14.05
N SER A 56 -1.73 -10.63 -13.73
CA SER A 56 -1.37 -12.03 -13.93
C SER A 56 -1.10 -12.37 -15.40
N LEU A 57 -1.84 -11.77 -16.33
CA LEU A 57 -1.63 -11.94 -17.76
C LEU A 57 -0.35 -11.24 -18.24
N LEU A 58 -0.08 -10.02 -17.75
CA LEU A 58 1.11 -9.25 -18.13
C LEU A 58 2.40 -9.86 -17.58
N THR A 59 2.35 -10.46 -16.38
CA THR A 59 3.49 -11.04 -15.67
C THR A 59 3.71 -12.52 -16.02
N GLN A 60 3.00 -13.04 -17.03
CA GLN A 60 3.13 -14.43 -17.43
C GLN A 60 4.57 -14.74 -17.88
N PRO A 61 5.22 -15.80 -17.35
CA PRO A 61 6.64 -16.07 -17.59
C PRO A 61 6.98 -16.29 -19.06
N SER A 62 6.07 -16.89 -19.84
CA SER A 62 6.21 -17.06 -21.29
C SER A 62 6.28 -15.72 -22.02
N ARG A 63 5.49 -14.73 -21.59
CA ARG A 63 5.48 -13.38 -22.17
C ARG A 63 6.77 -12.64 -21.82
N LEU A 64 7.21 -12.73 -20.57
CA LEU A 64 8.47 -12.13 -20.10
C LEU A 64 9.70 -12.72 -20.81
N GLN A 65 9.74 -14.04 -20.99
CA GLN A 65 10.82 -14.71 -21.73
C GLN A 65 10.85 -14.31 -23.21
N LYS A 66 9.67 -14.15 -23.84
CA LYS A 66 9.59 -13.65 -25.21
C LYS A 66 10.06 -12.20 -25.30
N LEU A 67 9.68 -11.34 -24.35
CA LEU A 67 10.16 -9.95 -24.27
C LEU A 67 11.68 -9.89 -24.07
N SER A 68 12.25 -10.71 -23.19
CA SER A 68 13.71 -10.73 -22.97
C SER A 68 14.47 -11.20 -24.21
N GLN A 69 13.93 -12.14 -24.98
CA GLN A 69 14.50 -12.58 -26.26
C GLN A 69 14.40 -11.49 -27.34
N VAL A 70 13.26 -10.82 -27.46
CA VAL A 70 13.05 -9.76 -28.46
C VAL A 70 13.99 -8.57 -28.21
N TYR A 71 14.21 -8.20 -26.95
CA TYR A 71 15.08 -7.08 -26.57
C TYR A 71 16.48 -7.53 -26.14
N GLU A 72 16.93 -8.73 -26.52
CA GLU A 72 18.22 -9.30 -26.12
C GLU A 72 19.39 -8.39 -26.48
N THR A 73 19.36 -7.76 -27.65
CA THR A 73 20.40 -6.84 -28.15
C THR A 73 20.60 -5.62 -27.24
N GLU A 74 19.52 -5.10 -26.65
CA GLU A 74 19.53 -3.90 -25.80
C GLU A 74 19.77 -4.27 -24.33
N LEU A 75 19.09 -5.31 -23.83
CA LEU A 75 19.14 -5.69 -22.42
C LEU A 75 20.37 -6.54 -22.06
N LYS A 76 20.95 -7.27 -23.03
CA LYS A 76 22.10 -8.17 -22.83
C LYS A 76 21.96 -9.09 -21.61
N LEU A 77 20.73 -9.49 -21.32
CA LEU A 77 20.40 -10.33 -20.18
C LEU A 77 20.88 -11.77 -20.43
N GLN A 78 21.67 -12.31 -19.51
CA GLN A 78 22.00 -13.73 -19.50
C GLN A 78 21.05 -14.49 -18.58
N PRO A 79 20.64 -15.71 -18.95
CA PRO A 79 19.88 -16.57 -18.04
C PRO A 79 20.71 -16.83 -16.78
N VAL A 80 20.07 -16.69 -15.62
CA VAL A 80 20.70 -16.98 -14.33
C VAL A 80 21.12 -18.44 -14.28
N ASP A 81 22.41 -18.67 -14.08
CA ASP A 81 22.97 -20.02 -13.88
C ASP A 81 22.67 -20.46 -12.45
N ALA A 82 22.32 -21.73 -12.23
CA ALA A 82 21.99 -22.26 -10.91
C ALA A 82 23.12 -22.04 -9.88
N ARG A 83 24.37 -21.95 -10.34
CA ARG A 83 25.55 -21.67 -9.51
C ARG A 83 25.60 -20.23 -8.96
N GLN A 84 24.83 -19.31 -9.52
CA GLN A 84 24.75 -17.91 -9.07
C GLN A 84 23.78 -17.73 -7.89
N ILE A 85 22.96 -18.74 -7.58
CA ILE A 85 22.05 -18.73 -6.43
C ILE A 85 22.78 -19.40 -5.27
N VAL A 86 23.41 -18.58 -4.42
CA VAL A 86 24.19 -19.04 -3.25
C VAL A 86 23.69 -18.39 -1.97
N GLY A 87 23.76 -19.14 -0.87
CA GLY A 87 23.43 -18.62 0.46
C GLY A 87 24.48 -17.62 0.93
N LEU A 88 24.13 -16.74 1.87
CA LEU A 88 25.04 -15.71 2.38
C LEU A 88 26.37 -16.27 2.92
N ASN A 89 26.36 -17.51 3.42
CA ASN A 89 27.52 -18.22 3.94
C ASN A 89 28.46 -18.78 2.85
N ASP A 90 27.97 -18.91 1.62
CA ASP A 90 28.72 -19.41 0.47
C ASP A 90 29.29 -18.25 -0.39
N LEU A 91 29.03 -17.00 0.02
CA LEU A 91 29.62 -15.84 -0.63
C LEU A 91 31.12 -15.78 -0.29
N PRO A 92 31.99 -15.65 -1.30
CA PRO A 92 33.40 -15.42 -1.03
C PRO A 92 33.54 -14.15 -0.19
N VAL A 93 34.23 -14.25 0.94
CA VAL A 93 34.58 -13.10 1.77
C VAL A 93 35.27 -12.07 0.88
N ARG A 94 34.76 -10.83 0.87
CA ARG A 94 35.36 -9.73 0.12
C ARG A 94 36.84 -9.68 0.51
N GLN A 95 37.71 -9.94 -0.46
CA GLN A 95 39.15 -9.83 -0.25
C GLN A 95 39.43 -8.34 -0.09
N LEU A 96 39.73 -7.93 1.14
CA LEU A 96 40.21 -6.57 1.42
C LEU A 96 41.56 -6.46 0.72
N THR A 97 41.62 -5.71 -0.37
CA THR A 97 42.90 -5.40 -1.01
C THR A 97 43.69 -4.50 -0.06
N ILE A 98 45.02 -4.58 -0.11
CA ILE A 98 45.91 -3.78 0.74
C ILE A 98 45.57 -2.28 0.63
N GLU A 99 45.12 -1.81 -0.54
CA GLU A 99 44.62 -0.44 -0.71
C GLU A 99 43.43 -0.09 0.21
N ASP A 100 42.46 -0.99 0.41
CA ASP A 100 41.29 -0.78 1.29
C ASP A 100 41.71 -0.72 2.77
N ILE A 101 42.69 -1.56 3.17
CA ILE A 101 43.23 -1.59 4.54
C ILE A 101 44.06 -0.33 4.82
N THR A 102 44.79 0.17 3.81
CA THR A 102 45.49 1.45 3.91
C THR A 102 44.52 2.63 3.88
N ALA A 103 43.44 2.58 3.10
CA ALA A 103 42.42 3.62 3.07
C ALA A 103 41.70 3.75 4.43
N GLU A 104 41.35 2.65 5.08
CA GLU A 104 40.78 2.67 6.44
C GLU A 104 41.79 3.13 7.51
N ARG A 105 43.06 2.72 7.40
CA ARG A 105 44.10 3.02 8.40
C ARG A 105 44.66 4.44 8.28
N PHE A 106 44.61 5.04 7.08
CA PHE A 106 45.09 6.39 6.81
C PHE A 106 43.95 7.42 6.59
N GLY A 107 42.70 6.98 6.45
CA GLY A 107 41.52 7.81 6.20
C GLY A 107 40.99 8.60 7.41
N GLY A 108 41.77 8.74 8.49
CA GLY A 108 41.44 9.64 9.60
C GLY A 108 41.69 11.12 9.29
N VAL A 109 42.40 11.44 8.19
CA VAL A 109 42.77 12.83 7.85
C VAL A 109 42.84 13.03 6.33
N ALA A 110 41.72 12.95 5.61
CA ALA A 110 41.49 13.73 4.37
C ALA A 110 40.10 13.45 3.77
N GLU A 111 39.36 14.53 3.58
CA GLU A 111 38.25 14.70 2.64
C GLU A 111 36.94 13.93 2.88
N ALA A 112 36.09 14.58 3.69
CA ALA A 112 34.65 14.51 3.53
C ALA A 112 34.25 15.01 2.13
N ALA A 113 34.16 14.09 1.16
CA ALA A 113 33.37 14.28 -0.05
C ALA A 113 32.03 13.56 0.12
N PRO A 114 30.88 14.20 -0.18
CA PRO A 114 29.57 13.66 0.16
C PRO A 114 29.25 12.42 -0.66
N ASP A 115 28.88 11.35 0.04
CA ASP A 115 28.33 10.12 -0.53
C ASP A 115 27.06 10.44 -1.32
N GLN A 116 27.17 10.37 -2.65
CA GLN A 116 26.06 10.53 -3.59
C GLN A 116 25.61 9.17 -4.08
N THR A 117 25.13 8.33 -3.17
CA THR A 117 24.32 7.16 -3.54
C THR A 117 23.00 7.16 -2.78
N LEU A 118 22.08 8.01 -3.26
CA LEU A 118 20.64 7.93 -2.98
C LEU A 118 20.10 6.61 -3.59
N THR A 119 20.22 5.52 -2.85
CA THR A 119 19.47 4.30 -3.15
C THR A 119 18.04 4.50 -2.66
N GLY A 120 17.10 4.48 -3.61
CA GLY A 120 15.67 4.70 -3.39
C GLY A 120 15.05 3.58 -2.56
N GLY A 121 15.24 3.62 -1.25
CA GLY A 121 14.46 2.85 -0.28
C GLY A 121 13.21 3.65 0.09
N ILE A 122 12.04 3.18 -0.36
CA ILE A 122 10.75 3.68 0.14
C ILE A 122 10.57 3.21 1.60
N ALA A 123 10.79 4.12 2.54
CA ALA A 123 10.32 3.97 3.91
C ALA A 123 8.79 4.13 3.95
N ARG A 124 8.12 3.24 4.68
CA ARG A 124 6.72 3.37 5.08
C ARG A 124 6.66 3.99 6.47
#